data_AF-A0A158DIR4-F1
#
_entry.id   AF-A0A158DIR4-F1
#
_cell.length_a   1.000
_cell.length_b   1.000
_cell.length_c   1.000
_cell.angle_alpha   90.00
_cell.angle_beta   90.00
_cell.angle_gamma   90.00
#
_symmetry.space_group_name_H-M   'P 1'
#
loop_
_entity.id
_entity.type
_entity.pdbx_description
1 polymer ?
#
loop_
_entity_poly.entity_id
_entity_poly.type
_entity_poly.pdbx_seq_one_letter_code
_entity_poly.pdbx_strand_id
1 'polypeptide(L)' 'MYSFSIDDLSAWVRWMYSRDGAKAPELDRAIIERMYQDIIAGRKALFVLEPSCGAELAVLCESVEILTQPG' A
#
# COMPACT_ATOMS: atom_id res chain seq x y z
N MET A 1 8.96 -3.14 -12.10
CA MET A 1 7.80 -2.83 -11.24
C MET A 1 7.63 -4.00 -10.30
N TYR A 2 7.72 -3.79 -8.99
CA TYR A 2 7.55 -4.86 -8.01
C TYR A 2 6.07 -5.25 -7.97
N SER A 3 5.79 -6.55 -8.11
CA SER A 3 4.43 -7.08 -8.02
C SER A 3 4.22 -7.62 -6.61
N PHE A 4 3.56 -6.84 -5.76
CA PHE A 4 3.14 -7.32 -4.45
C PHE A 4 2.20 -8.52 -4.61
N SER A 5 2.35 -9.55 -3.78
CA SER A 5 1.27 -10.52 -3.59
C SER A 5 0.15 -9.90 -2.73
N ILE A 6 -1.03 -10.53 -2.72
CA ILE A 6 -2.12 -10.08 -1.84
C ILE A 6 -1.76 -10.21 -0.36
N ASP A 7 -0.94 -11.21 -0.01
CA ASP A 7 -0.46 -11.45 1.35
C ASP A 7 0.54 -10.37 1.77
N ASP A 8 1.46 -9.98 0.87
CA ASP A 8 2.39 -8.86 1.09
C ASP A 8 1.62 -7.56 1.31
N LEU A 9 0.63 -7.27 0.46
CA LEU A 9 -0.23 -6.09 0.60
C LEU A 9 -0.98 -6.13 1.94
N SER A 10 -1.52 -7.28 2.34
CA SER A 10 -2.22 -7.43 3.62
C SER A 10 -1.31 -7.11 4.80
N ALA A 11 -0.06 -7.60 4.78
CA ALA A 11 0.93 -7.33 5.81
C ALA A 11 1.26 -5.84 5.92
N TRP A 12 1.54 -5.18 4.79
CA TRP A 12 1.85 -3.75 4.76
C TRP A 12 0.68 -2.88 5.20
N VAL A 13 -0.54 -3.21 4.77
CA VAL A 13 -1.74 -2.47 5.17
C VAL A 13 -1.98 -2.63 6.68
N ARG A 14 -1.90 -3.85 7.21
CA ARG A 14 -2.00 -4.09 8.67
C ARG A 14 -0.94 -3.33 9.45
N TRP A 15 0.30 -3.32 8.98
CA TRP A 15 1.38 -2.56 9.61
C TRP A 15 1.08 -1.06 9.63
N MET A 16 0.63 -0.47 8.51
CA MET A 16 0.26 0.95 8.45
C MET A 16 -0.83 1.33 9.46
N TYR A 17 -1.85 0.49 9.61
CA TYR A 17 -2.95 0.70 10.56
C TYR A 17 -2.61 0.32 12.02
N SER A 18 -1.46 -0.29 12.28
CA SER A 18 -0.99 -0.66 13.64
C SER A 18 -0.24 0.47 14.37
N ARG A 19 0.06 1.57 13.67
CA ARG A 19 1.03 2.58 14.12
C ARG A 19 0.63 3.36 15.37
N ASP A 20 -0.65 3.37 15.74
CA ASP A 20 -1.15 4.08 16.94
C ASP A 20 -1.12 3.23 18.23
N GLY A 21 -0.50 2.05 18.24
CA GLY A 21 -0.40 1.20 19.44
C GLY A 21 -1.72 0.55 19.86
N ALA A 22 -2.83 0.90 19.22
CA ALA A 22 -4.05 0.11 19.22
C ALA A 22 -3.86 -1.07 18.27
N LYS A 23 -4.32 -2.27 18.67
CA LYS A 23 -4.39 -3.43 17.78
C LYS A 23 -4.93 -2.96 16.42
N ALA A 24 -4.17 -3.18 15.34
CA ALA A 24 -4.63 -2.86 14.00
C ALA A 24 -6.04 -3.44 13.84
N PRO A 25 -7.04 -2.63 13.44
CA PRO A 25 -8.37 -3.16 13.20
C PRO A 25 -8.25 -4.33 12.24
N GLU A 26 -8.98 -5.41 12.51
CA GLU A 26 -9.05 -6.55 11.60
C GLU A 26 -9.65 -6.04 10.30
N LEU A 27 -8.79 -5.75 9.32
CA LEU A 27 -9.23 -5.31 8.00
C LEU A 27 -9.97 -6.47 7.35
N ASP A 28 -11.21 -6.17 6.93
CA ASP A 28 -11.99 -7.09 6.11
C ASP A 28 -11.19 -7.48 4.87
N ARG A 29 -11.15 -8.78 4.60
CA ARG A 29 -10.47 -9.34 3.42
C ARG A 29 -11.01 -8.73 2.12
N ALA A 30 -12.30 -8.38 2.07
CA ALA A 30 -12.90 -7.71 0.92
C ALA A 30 -12.27 -6.33 0.64
N ILE A 31 -11.85 -5.61 1.68
CA ILE A 31 -11.20 -4.30 1.54
C ILE A 31 -9.77 -4.49 0.98
N ILE A 32 -9.04 -5.48 1.47
CA ILE A 32 -7.69 -5.81 0.98
C ILE A 32 -7.73 -6.27 -0.48
N GLU A 33 -8.68 -7.14 -0.84
CA GLU A 33 -8.90 -7.59 -2.22
C GLU A 33 -9.24 -6.41 -3.13
N ARG A 34 -10.10 -5.49 -2.68
CA ARG A 34 -10.42 -4.29 -3.45
C ARG A 34 -9.20 -3.39 -3.65
N MET A 35 -8.39 -3.16 -2.61
CA MET A 35 -7.14 -2.40 -2.72
C MET A 35 -6.16 -3.06 -3.68
N TYR A 36 -6.03 -4.39 -3.64
CA TYR A 36 -5.19 -5.14 -4.57
C TYR A 36 -5.60 -4.90 -6.02
N GLN A 37 -6.90 -5.01 -6.32
CA GLN A 37 -7.43 -4.75 -7.66
C GLN A 37 -7.25 -3.29 -8.11
N ASP A 38 -7.34 -2.32 -7.18
CA ASP A 38 -7.06 -0.91 -7.48
C ASP A 38 -5.58 -0.67 -7.82
N ILE A 39 -4.66 -1.37 -7.15
CA ILE A 39 -3.21 -1.28 -7.42
C ILE A 39 -2.87 -1.91 -8.77
N ILE A 40 -3.39 -3.11 -9.06
CA ILE A 40 -3.18 -3.78 -10.35
C ILE A 40 -3.77 -2.96 -11.51
N ALA A 41 -4.90 -2.30 -11.29
CA ALA A 41 -5.51 -1.42 -12.28
C ALA A 41 -4.86 -0.02 -12.38
N GLY A 42 -3.80 0.26 -11.60
CA GLY A 42 -3.11 1.54 -11.60
C GLY A 42 -3.90 2.72 -11.03
N ARG A 43 -5.02 2.46 -10.34
CA ARG A 43 -5.81 3.49 -9.64
C ARG A 43 -5.16 3.92 -8.33
N LYS A 44 -4.41 3.01 -7.71
CA LYS A 44 -3.64 3.23 -6.47
C LYS A 44 -2.21 2.76 -6.67
N ALA A 45 -1.31 3.31 -5.85
CA ALA A 45 0.08 2.87 -5.81
C ALA A 45 0.51 2.68 -4.36
N LEU A 46 1.23 1.58 -4.09
CA LEU A 46 1.89 1.33 -2.83
C LEU A 46 3.40 1.44 -3.02
N PHE A 47 4.01 2.34 -2.27
CA PHE A 47 5.46 2.48 -2.19
C PHE A 47 5.92 1.99 -0.83
N VAL A 48 6.82 1.01 -0.85
CA VAL A 48 7.49 0.49 0.35
C VAL A 48 8.95 0.86 0.25
N LEU A 49 9.42 1.60 1.24
CA LEU A 49 10.82 1.93 1.45
C LEU A 49 11.28 1.18 2.69
N GLU A 50 12.18 0.23 2.50
CA GLU A 50 12.90 -0.48 3.57
C GLU A 50 14.31 0.16 3.71
N PRO A 51 14.48 1.28 4.43
CA PRO A 51 15.81 1.77 4.72
C PRO A 51 16.55 0.77 5.62
N SER A 52 17.84 0.60 5.34
CA SER A 52 18.77 -0.34 5.97
C SER A 52 19.01 -0.16 7.48
N CYS A 53 18.21 0.67 8.17
CA CYS A 53 18.38 1.07 9.57
C CYS A 53 17.12 0.83 10.44
N GLY A 54 16.24 -0.11 10.04
CA GLY A 54 15.10 -0.52 10.86
C GLY A 54 13.94 0.49 10.93
N ALA A 55 13.94 1.49 10.07
CA ALA A 55 12.73 2.24 9.76
C ALA A 55 12.06 1.55 8.56
N GLU A 56 10.75 1.45 8.56
CA GLU A 56 9.97 1.02 7.39
C GLU A 56 9.05 2.19 7.05
N LEU A 57 8.92 2.53 5.77
CA LEU A 57 8.00 3.57 5.32
C LEU A 57 7.12 2.99 4.21
N ALA A 58 5.83 2.89 4.47
CA ALA A 58 4.82 2.57 3.48
C ALA A 58 3.98 3.81 3.15
N VAL A 59 3.82 4.12 1.87
CA VAL A 59 2.98 5.21 1.37
C VAL A 59 1.94 4.61 0.42
N LEU A 60 0.67 4.74 0.78
CA LEU A 60 -0.46 4.38 -0.07
C LEU A 60 -1.01 5.66 -0.72
N CYS A 61 -0.87 5.78 -2.04
CA CYS A 61 -1.49 6.85 -2.81
C CYS A 61 -2.92 6.45 -3.18
N GLU A 62 -3.90 7.23 -2.72
CA GLU A 62 -5.32 6.97 -2.98
C GLU A 62 -5.76 7.33 -4.42
N SER A 63 -5.02 8.22 -5.09
CA SER A 63 -5.16 8.53 -6.51
C SER A 63 -3.81 8.63 -7.19
N VAL A 64 -3.79 8.34 -8.49
CA VAL A 64 -2.62 8.51 -9.36
C VAL A 64 -3.03 9.38 -10.55
N GLU A 65 -2.34 10.49 -10.75
CA GLU A 65 -2.48 11.34 -11.93
C GLU A 65 -1.18 11.30 -12.73
N ILE A 66 -1.28 10.94 -14.02
CA ILE A 66 -0.14 11.01 -14.92
C ILE A 66 -0.08 12.42 -15.49
N LEU A 67 0.82 13.24 -14.95
CA LEU A 67 1.13 14.55 -15.52
C LEU A 67 1.94 14.34 -16.81
N THR A 68 1.29 14.35 -17.96
CA THR A 68 2.00 14.45 -19.24
C THR A 68 2.62 15.83 -19.34
N GLN A 69 3.94 15.94 -19.21
CA GLN A 69 4.62 17.19 -19.53
C GLN A 69 4.49 17.43 -21.05
N PRO A 70 4.00 18.61 -21.48
CA PRO A 70 4.12 18.99 -22.89
C PRO A 70 5.60 19.19 -23.20
N GLY A 71 6.09 18.47 -24.21
CA GLY A 71 7.43 18.66 -24.78
C GLY A 71 7.53 19.89 -25.66
#